data_AF-A0A845UCP2-F1
#
_entry.id   AF-A0A845UCP2-F1
#
_cell.length_a   1.000
_cell.length_b   1.000
_cell.length_c   1.000
_cell.angle_alpha   90.00
_cell.angle_beta   90.00
_cell.angle_gamma   90.00
#
_symmetry.space_group_name_H-M   'P 1'
#
loop_
_entity.id
_entity.type
_entity.pdbx_description
1 polymer ?
#
loop_
_entity_poly.entity_id
_entity_poly.type
_entity_poly.pdbx_seq_one_letter_code
_entity_poly.pdbx_strand_id
1 'polypeptide(L)'
;MSKEIVIHFFRDKDSATMACQIEGAKNIVSGFALSDTQFTPLHMLNIAMSQCLAELALRFLERRHLKPCCLITLSVSVNGTSQVRIERADVVLKLPLRLSEEDETVLIRVLHQCPIHAVISRSITTRIVVREDRESISYYEKNILTDMQHTAGSISPVPISDYALWHR
;
A
#
# COMPACT_ATOMS: atom_id res chain seq x y z
N MET A 1 -8.44 -5.43 25.06
CA MET A 1 -9.17 -5.11 23.81
C MET A 1 -8.15 -5.12 22.68
N SER A 2 -8.38 -5.89 21.62
CA SER A 2 -7.51 -5.90 20.43
C SER A 2 -7.99 -4.84 19.46
N LYS A 3 -7.07 -4.05 18.90
CA LYS A 3 -7.37 -3.07 17.85
C LYS A 3 -6.82 -3.58 16.53
N GLU A 4 -7.65 -3.56 15.50
CA GLU A 4 -7.26 -3.90 14.12
C GLU A 4 -7.06 -2.62 13.31
N ILE A 5 -6.00 -2.59 12.50
CA ILE A 5 -5.73 -1.52 11.54
C ILE A 5 -5.57 -2.16 10.17
N VAL A 6 -6.40 -1.74 9.22
CA VAL A 6 -6.38 -2.25 7.84
C VAL A 6 -5.97 -1.15 6.88
N ILE A 7 -5.00 -1.46 6.02
CA ILE A 7 -4.53 -0.58 4.96
C ILE A 7 -4.68 -1.28 3.63
N HIS A 8 -5.30 -0.60 2.67
CA HIS A 8 -5.31 -0.96 1.27
C HIS A 8 -4.24 -0.17 0.53
N PHE A 9 -3.36 -0.86 -0.17
CA PHE A 9 -2.28 -0.28 -0.93
C PHE A 9 -2.35 -0.78 -2.38
N PHE A 10 -2.66 0.13 -3.30
CA PHE A 10 -2.75 -0.17 -4.72
C PHE A 10 -1.50 0.36 -5.43
N ARG A 11 -0.95 -0.47 -6.33
CA ARG A 11 0.14 -0.05 -7.19
C ARG A 11 0.01 -0.64 -8.57
N ASP A 12 0.05 0.24 -9.56
CA ASP A 12 0.14 -0.09 -10.97
C ASP A 12 1.39 0.57 -11.54
N LYS A 13 2.34 -0.26 -11.95
CA LYS A 13 3.64 0.23 -12.40
C LYS A 13 3.58 0.85 -13.80
N ASP A 14 2.67 0.36 -14.65
CA ASP A 14 2.55 0.85 -16.04
C ASP A 14 2.02 2.29 -16.07
N SER A 15 1.10 2.63 -15.18
CA SER A 15 0.55 3.99 -15.04
C SER A 15 1.31 4.86 -14.03
N ALA A 16 2.40 4.35 -13.43
CA ALA A 16 3.10 4.99 -12.31
C ALA A 16 2.18 5.39 -11.14
N THR A 17 1.06 4.67 -10.98
CA THR A 17 0.02 5.01 -10.00
C THR A 17 0.26 4.28 -8.69
N MET A 18 0.12 5.02 -7.59
CA MET A 18 0.21 4.51 -6.23
C MET A 18 -0.83 5.18 -5.35
N ALA A 19 -1.57 4.37 -4.60
CA ALA A 19 -2.62 4.85 -3.71
C ALA A 19 -2.67 4.05 -2.42
N CYS A 20 -3.03 4.73 -1.34
CA CYS A 20 -3.20 4.14 -0.02
C CYS A 20 -4.54 4.57 0.59
N GLN A 21 -5.31 3.62 1.12
CA GLN A 21 -6.52 3.89 1.88
C GLN A 21 -6.46 3.18 3.23
N ILE A 22 -6.74 3.91 4.31
CA ILE A 22 -6.93 3.33 5.64
C ILE A 22 -8.42 2.97 5.77
N GLU A 23 -8.73 1.78 6.28
CA GLU A 23 -10.10 1.38 6.55
C GLU A 23 -10.79 2.35 7.53
N GLY A 24 -11.98 2.84 7.15
CA GLY A 24 -12.70 3.89 7.87
C GLY A 24 -12.38 5.32 7.42
N ALA A 25 -11.33 5.54 6.61
CA ALA A 25 -11.09 6.82 5.95
C ALA A 25 -11.87 6.90 4.63
N LYS A 26 -12.58 8.02 4.42
CA LYS A 26 -13.33 8.26 3.17
C LYS A 26 -12.44 8.56 1.96
N ASN A 27 -11.20 8.98 2.19
CA ASN A 27 -10.31 9.49 1.15
C ASN A 27 -9.21 8.48 0.81
N ILE A 28 -8.92 8.35 -0.49
CA ILE A 28 -7.76 7.64 -1.00
C ILE A 28 -6.61 8.64 -1.06
N VAL A 29 -5.46 8.34 -0.47
CA VAL A 29 -4.30 9.23 -0.49
C VAL A 29 -3.41 8.86 -1.68
N SER A 30 -3.25 9.80 -2.62
CA SER A 30 -2.32 9.70 -3.76
C SER A 30 -1.16 10.67 -3.56
N GLY A 31 0.08 10.16 -3.64
CA GLY A 31 1.29 10.94 -3.29
C GLY A 31 1.43 11.18 -1.79
N PHE A 32 2.59 10.86 -1.22
CA PHE A 32 2.83 11.03 0.22
C PHE A 32 3.29 12.45 0.54
N ALA A 33 2.34 13.39 0.66
CA ALA A 33 2.58 14.65 1.36
C ALA A 33 2.08 14.52 2.80
N LEU A 34 3.00 14.63 3.77
CA LEU A 34 2.74 14.49 5.21
C LEU A 34 1.80 15.57 5.80
N SER A 35 1.33 16.53 4.98
CA SER A 35 0.61 17.71 5.46
C SER A 35 -0.87 17.47 5.79
N ASP A 36 -1.53 16.47 5.19
CA ASP A 36 -3.00 16.42 5.23
C ASP A 36 -3.62 15.18 5.90
N THR A 37 -2.80 14.26 6.43
CA THR A 37 -3.30 13.06 7.15
C THR A 37 -2.43 12.72 8.36
N GLN A 38 -3.04 12.64 9.55
CA GLN A 38 -2.37 12.22 10.80
C GLN A 38 -2.10 10.70 10.78
N PHE A 39 -1.10 10.26 10.01
CA PHE A 39 -0.65 8.88 10.06
C PHE A 39 0.04 8.59 11.39
N THR A 40 -0.42 7.54 12.08
CA THR A 40 0.29 7.03 13.26
C THR A 40 1.57 6.30 12.81
N PRO A 41 2.58 6.11 13.69
CA PRO A 41 3.74 5.30 13.37
C PRO A 41 3.39 3.89 12.88
N LEU A 42 2.30 3.30 13.38
CA LEU A 42 1.81 2.01 12.92
C LEU A 42 1.23 2.08 11.51
N HIS A 43 0.56 3.18 11.14
CA HIS A 43 0.16 3.41 9.74
C HIS A 43 1.39 3.49 8.83
N MET A 44 2.42 4.23 9.23
CA MET A 44 3.65 4.37 8.45
C MET A 44 4.38 3.02 8.28
N LEU A 45 4.45 2.20 9.33
CA LEU A 45 5.00 0.85 9.25
C LEU A 45 4.22 -0.02 8.26
N ASN A 46 2.89 0.00 8.34
CA ASN A 46 2.03 -0.78 7.46
C ASN A 46 2.18 -0.32 6.00
N ILE A 47 2.23 0.99 5.75
CA ILE A 47 2.47 1.55 4.42
C ILE A 47 3.82 1.10 3.88
N ALA A 48 4.89 1.23 4.68
CA ALA A 48 6.24 0.85 4.26
C ALA A 48 6.33 -0.65 3.94
N MET A 49 5.71 -1.50 4.78
CA MET A 49 5.63 -2.94 4.55
C MET A 49 4.87 -3.26 3.25
N SER A 50 3.71 -2.65 3.03
CA SER A 50 2.94 -2.81 1.80
C SER A 50 3.71 -2.36 0.56
N GLN A 51 4.44 -1.24 0.63
CA GLN A 51 5.30 -0.78 -0.48
C GLN A 51 6.42 -1.77 -0.81
N CYS A 52 7.10 -2.27 0.22
CA CYS A 52 8.16 -3.27 0.08
C CYS A 52 7.64 -4.55 -0.60
N LEU A 53 6.50 -5.06 -0.12
CA LEU A 53 5.86 -6.25 -0.68
C LEU A 53 5.38 -6.02 -2.12
N ALA A 54 4.78 -4.86 -2.39
CA ALA A 54 4.34 -4.49 -3.74
C ALA A 54 5.52 -4.44 -4.72
N GLU A 55 6.65 -3.82 -4.34
CA GLU A 55 7.83 -3.78 -5.21
C GLU A 55 8.33 -5.18 -5.59
N LEU A 56 8.35 -6.11 -4.64
CA LEU A 56 8.73 -7.50 -4.89
C LEU A 56 7.71 -8.24 -5.78
N ALA A 57 6.41 -8.06 -5.50
CA ALA A 57 5.35 -8.64 -6.31
C ALA A 57 5.40 -8.15 -7.77
N LEU A 58 5.55 -6.84 -7.96
CA LEU A 58 5.61 -6.23 -9.28
C LEU A 58 6.81 -6.73 -10.08
N ARG A 59 8.00 -6.79 -9.47
CA ARG A 59 9.20 -7.37 -10.12
C ARG A 59 9.01 -8.84 -10.50
N PHE A 60 8.30 -9.61 -9.68
CA PHE A 60 7.98 -11.00 -10.02
C PHE A 60 7.07 -11.07 -11.25
N LEU A 61 5.99 -10.28 -11.28
CA LEU A 61 5.05 -10.24 -12.40
C LEU A 61 5.73 -9.82 -13.71
N GLU A 62 6.57 -8.79 -13.66
CA GLU A 62 7.34 -8.31 -14.83
C GLU A 62 8.22 -9.41 -15.42
N ARG A 63 8.94 -10.15 -14.58
CA ARG A 63 9.81 -11.26 -15.01
C ARG A 63 9.05 -12.41 -15.66
N ARG A 64 7.75 -12.51 -15.41
CA ARG A 64 6.84 -13.49 -16.01
C ARG A 64 6.00 -12.91 -17.15
N HIS A 65 6.28 -11.67 -17.58
CA HIS A 65 5.53 -10.95 -18.61
C HIS A 65 4.03 -10.82 -18.29
N LEU A 66 3.69 -10.69 -17.02
CA LEU A 66 2.32 -10.47 -16.53
C LEU A 66 2.09 -8.98 -16.25
N LYS A 67 0.83 -8.53 -16.25
CA LYS A 67 0.46 -7.14 -15.91
C LYS A 67 1.01 -6.79 -14.51
N PRO A 68 1.92 -5.79 -14.39
CA PRO A 68 2.54 -5.42 -13.11
C PRO A 68 1.61 -4.48 -12.32
N CYS A 69 0.51 -5.06 -11.83
CA CYS A 69 -0.49 -4.38 -11.03
C CYS A 69 -0.91 -5.27 -9.86
N CYS A 70 -1.04 -4.70 -8.67
CA CYS A 70 -1.51 -5.41 -7.49
C CYS A 70 -2.21 -4.49 -6.48
N LEU A 71 -3.04 -5.12 -5.64
CA LEU A 71 -3.66 -4.51 -4.47
C LEU A 71 -3.25 -5.31 -3.24
N ILE A 72 -2.70 -4.65 -2.23
CA ILE A 72 -2.35 -5.27 -0.95
C ILE A 72 -3.33 -4.78 0.10
N THR A 73 -3.97 -5.72 0.80
CA THR A 73 -4.63 -5.44 2.07
C THR A 73 -3.73 -5.93 3.19
N LEU A 74 -3.33 -5.05 4.09
CA LEU A 74 -2.56 -5.38 5.29
C LEU A 74 -3.40 -5.08 6.53
N SER A 75 -3.77 -6.12 7.26
CA SER A 75 -4.46 -6.05 8.54
C SER A 75 -3.48 -6.35 9.68
N VAL A 76 -3.42 -5.48 10.68
CA VAL A 76 -2.52 -5.64 11.83
C VAL A 76 -3.30 -5.61 13.13
N SER A 77 -3.13 -6.64 13.96
CA SER A 77 -3.74 -6.74 15.29
C SER A 77 -2.76 -6.32 16.39
N VAL A 78 -3.25 -5.51 17.32
CA VAL A 78 -2.47 -4.96 18.43
C VAL A 78 -3.07 -5.37 19.76
N ASN A 79 -2.25 -5.94 20.64
CA ASN A 79 -2.63 -6.19 22.04
C ASN A 79 -2.44 -4.93 22.88
N GLY A 80 -3.45 -4.57 23.66
CA GLY A 80 -3.45 -3.40 24.55
C GLY A 80 -3.42 -3.72 26.05
N THR A 81 -3.18 -4.97 26.47
CA THR A 81 -3.39 -5.38 27.87
C THR A 81 -2.25 -5.07 28.85
N SER A 82 -1.05 -4.69 28.39
CA SER A 82 0.05 -4.27 29.28
C SER A 82 1.16 -3.48 28.58
N GLN A 83 1.56 -3.91 27.38
CA GLN A 83 2.43 -3.20 26.45
C GLN A 83 1.79 -3.23 25.07
N VAL A 84 1.73 -2.08 24.39
CA VAL A 84 1.20 -1.99 23.02
C VAL A 84 2.15 -2.76 22.10
N ARG A 85 1.74 -3.96 21.69
CA ARG A 85 2.54 -4.84 20.84
C ARG A 85 1.70 -5.36 19.69
N ILE A 86 2.32 -5.40 18.52
CA ILE A 86 1.75 -6.05 17.34
C ILE A 86 1.81 -7.57 17.55
N GLU A 87 0.67 -8.24 17.47
CA GLU A 87 0.60 -9.70 17.63
C GLU A 87 0.68 -10.41 16.29
N ARG A 88 -0.04 -9.89 15.30
CA ARG A 88 -0.22 -10.53 14.01
C ARG A 88 -0.35 -9.51 12.89
N ALA A 89 0.17 -9.88 11.72
CA ALA A 89 -0.04 -9.20 10.47
C ALA A 89 -0.61 -10.18 9.44
N ASP A 90 -1.76 -9.86 8.85
CA ASP A 90 -2.35 -10.59 7.74
C ASP A 90 -2.22 -9.75 6.47
N VAL A 91 -1.51 -10.29 5.50
CA VAL A 91 -1.29 -9.69 4.17
C VAL A 91 -2.10 -10.48 3.15
N VAL A 92 -2.95 -9.78 2.41
CA VAL A 92 -3.64 -10.32 1.23
C VAL A 92 -3.15 -9.56 0.01
N LEU A 93 -2.38 -10.24 -0.84
CA LEU A 93 -1.97 -9.74 -2.16
C LEU A 93 -3.00 -10.17 -3.20
N LYS A 94 -3.68 -9.18 -3.78
CA LYS A 94 -4.66 -9.34 -4.85
C LYS A 94 -4.02 -9.02 -6.19
N LEU A 95 -4.23 -9.92 -7.16
CA LEU A 95 -3.70 -9.83 -8.52
C LEU A 95 -4.85 -9.77 -9.55
N PRO A 96 -4.63 -9.16 -10.72
CA PRO A 96 -5.66 -9.02 -11.76
C PRO A 96 -5.96 -10.33 -12.51
N LEU A 97 -5.18 -11.38 -12.23
CA LEU A 97 -5.28 -12.71 -12.80
C LEU A 97 -4.90 -13.76 -11.75
N ARG A 98 -5.36 -14.99 -11.94
CA ARG A 98 -4.95 -16.15 -11.14
C ARG A 98 -3.59 -16.68 -11.58
N LEU A 99 -2.69 -16.88 -10.62
CA LEU A 99 -1.42 -17.56 -10.84
C LEU A 99 -1.60 -19.08 -10.82
N SER A 100 -0.66 -19.80 -11.44
CA SER A 100 -0.51 -21.24 -11.20
C SER A 100 -0.08 -21.48 -9.75
N GLU A 101 -0.37 -22.67 -9.20
CA GLU A 101 0.03 -23.01 -7.82
C GLU A 101 1.55 -22.94 -7.61
N GLU A 102 2.32 -23.27 -8.65
CA GLU A 102 3.78 -23.15 -8.64
C GLU A 102 4.21 -21.69 -8.57
N ASP A 103 3.65 -20.83 -9.42
CA ASP A 103 4.00 -19.41 -9.44
C ASP A 103 3.53 -18.68 -8.18
N GLU A 104 2.38 -19.07 -7.64
CA GLU A 104 1.90 -18.59 -6.35
C GLU A 104 2.88 -18.94 -5.23
N THR A 105 3.35 -20.20 -5.20
CA THR A 105 4.34 -20.66 -4.21
C THR A 105 5.66 -19.89 -4.33
N VAL A 106 6.14 -19.66 -5.56
CA VAL A 106 7.37 -18.87 -5.79
C VAL A 106 7.17 -17.43 -5.37
N LEU A 107 6.03 -16.81 -5.71
CA LEU A 107 5.73 -15.44 -5.33
C LEU A 107 5.68 -15.29 -3.81
N ILE A 108 5.01 -16.19 -3.10
CA ILE A 108 4.96 -16.17 -1.63
C ILE A 108 6.38 -16.22 -1.03
N ARG A 109 7.26 -17.09 -1.55
CA ARG A 109 8.66 -17.16 -1.11
C ARG A 109 9.40 -15.85 -1.37
N VAL A 110 9.18 -15.22 -2.52
CA VAL A 110 9.76 -13.91 -2.84
C VAL A 110 9.26 -12.84 -1.88
N LEU A 111 7.96 -12.80 -1.57
CA LEU A 111 7.38 -11.83 -0.63
C LEU A 111 7.95 -11.95 0.77
N HIS A 112 8.24 -13.17 1.23
CA HIS A 112 8.89 -13.39 2.53
C HIS A 112 10.32 -12.80 2.60
N GLN A 113 10.95 -12.50 1.47
CA GLN A 113 12.24 -11.81 1.40
C GLN A 113 12.14 -10.29 1.58
N CYS A 114 10.94 -9.73 1.75
CA CYS A 114 10.78 -8.30 2.04
C CYS A 114 11.62 -7.91 3.29
N PRO A 115 12.57 -6.96 3.19
CA PRO A 115 13.43 -6.60 4.32
C PRO A 115 12.66 -6.16 5.57
N ILE A 116 11.55 -5.43 5.39
CA ILE A 116 10.70 -4.99 6.50
C ILE A 116 10.06 -6.20 7.18
N HIS A 117 9.50 -7.13 6.39
CA HIS A 117 8.97 -8.40 6.90
C HIS A 117 10.05 -9.21 7.64
N ALA A 118 11.26 -9.32 7.07
CA ALA A 118 12.36 -10.07 7.66
C ALA A 118 12.75 -9.53 9.05
N VAL A 119 12.72 -8.20 9.24
CA VAL A 119 12.99 -7.57 10.53
C VAL A 119 11.89 -7.87 11.56
N ILE A 120 10.62 -7.78 11.17
CA ILE A 120 9.50 -7.87 12.14
C ILE A 120 9.00 -9.30 12.39
N SER A 121 9.23 -10.22 11.46
CA SER A 121 8.76 -11.63 11.53
C SER A 121 9.31 -12.42 12.72
N ARG A 122 10.39 -11.94 13.35
CA ARG A 122 10.91 -12.52 14.60
C ARG A 122 10.00 -12.26 15.81
N SER A 123 9.16 -11.24 15.72
CA SER A 123 8.36 -10.73 16.84
C SER A 123 6.86 -10.79 16.58
N ILE A 124 6.45 -11.05 15.34
CA ILE A 124 5.06 -10.96 14.86
C ILE A 124 4.79 -12.14 13.94
N THR A 125 3.66 -12.82 14.15
CA THR A 125 3.18 -13.83 13.20
C THR A 125 2.66 -13.11 11.95
N THR A 126 3.30 -13.34 10.81
CA THR A 126 2.84 -12.79 9.53
C THR A 126 2.28 -13.89 8.65
N ARG A 127 1.05 -13.71 8.16
CA ARG A 127 0.44 -14.57 7.16
C ARG A 127 0.35 -13.82 5.84
N ILE A 128 0.84 -14.41 4.76
CA ILE A 128 0.74 -13.85 3.41
C ILE A 128 -0.14 -14.79 2.57
N VAL A 129 -1.14 -14.23 1.89
CA VAL A 129 -2.02 -14.97 0.99
C VAL A 129 -2.07 -14.23 -0.35
N VAL A 130 -1.97 -14.96 -1.45
CA VAL A 130 -2.14 -14.42 -2.80
C VAL A 130 -3.51 -14.85 -3.34
N ARG A 131 -4.24 -13.95 -3.98
CA ARG A 131 -5.55 -14.24 -4.58
C ARG A 131 -5.75 -13.46 -5.87
N GLU A 132 -6.59 -13.99 -6.75
CA GLU A 132 -7.17 -13.21 -7.82
C GLU A 132 -8.31 -12.34 -7.27
N ASP A 133 -8.30 -11.05 -7.61
CA ASP A 133 -9.40 -10.14 -7.29
C ASP A 133 -9.38 -8.94 -8.26
N ARG A 134 -9.79 -9.23 -9.48
CA ARG A 134 -9.82 -8.25 -10.58
C ARG A 134 -10.83 -7.13 -10.32
N GLU A 135 -11.93 -7.42 -9.63
CA GLU A 135 -12.99 -6.45 -9.34
C GLU A 135 -12.50 -5.37 -8.38
N SER A 136 -11.85 -5.76 -7.27
CA SER A 136 -11.27 -4.80 -6.33
C SER A 136 -10.21 -3.94 -7.01
N ILE A 137 -9.34 -4.54 -7.83
CA ILE A 137 -8.33 -3.79 -8.59
C ILE A 137 -8.99 -2.77 -9.53
N SER A 138 -10.01 -3.18 -10.27
CA SER A 138 -10.74 -2.30 -11.19
C SER A 138 -11.44 -1.15 -10.46
N TYR A 139 -11.93 -1.39 -9.24
CA TYR A 139 -12.48 -0.34 -8.38
C TYR A 139 -11.42 0.70 -7.99
N TYR A 140 -10.24 0.27 -7.57
CA TYR A 140 -9.15 1.19 -7.22
C TYR A 140 -8.66 1.96 -8.45
N GLU A 141 -8.47 1.31 -9.60
CA GLU A 141 -8.09 1.97 -10.86
C GLU A 141 -9.09 3.09 -11.20
N LYS A 142 -10.39 2.84 -11.14
CA LYS A 142 -11.43 3.86 -11.45
C LYS A 142 -11.45 5.02 -10.46
N ASN A 143 -11.39 4.74 -9.16
CA ASN A 143 -11.49 5.79 -8.14
C ASN A 143 -10.24 6.68 -8.09
N ILE A 144 -9.05 6.11 -8.24
CA ILE A 144 -7.80 6.90 -8.28
C ILE A 144 -7.79 7.83 -9.50
N LEU A 145 -8.24 7.33 -10.66
CA LEU A 145 -8.36 8.16 -11.87
C LEU A 145 -9.37 9.29 -11.71
N THR A 146 -10.47 9.05 -10.97
CA THR A 146 -11.49 10.08 -10.70
C THR A 146 -10.95 11.13 -9.73
N ASP A 147 -10.21 10.73 -8.69
CA ASP A 147 -9.63 11.62 -7.69
C ASP A 147 -8.52 12.52 -8.28
N MET A 148 -7.70 11.99 -9.21
CA MET A 148 -6.70 12.76 -9.98
C MET A 148 -7.35 13.79 -10.92
N GLN A 149 -8.52 13.50 -11.50
CA GLN A 149 -9.25 14.45 -12.34
C GLN A 149 -9.85 15.60 -11.51
N HIS A 150 -10.23 15.36 -10.25
CA HIS A 150 -10.74 16.40 -9.36
C HIS A 150 -9.63 17.29 -8.78
N THR A 151 -8.43 16.77 -8.52
CA THR A 151 -7.27 17.56 -8.07
C THR A 151 -6.63 18.38 -9.18
N ALA A 152 -6.69 17.93 -10.44
CA ALA A 152 -6.23 18.72 -11.60
C ALA A 152 -7.10 19.96 -11.89
N GLY A 153 -8.32 20.04 -11.34
CA GLY A 153 -9.23 21.18 -11.51
C GLY A 153 -9.07 22.31 -10.49
N SER A 154 -8.24 22.15 -9.45
CA SER A 154 -8.14 23.11 -8.34
C SER A 154 -6.77 23.77 -8.15
N ILE A 155 -5.79 23.47 -8.99
CA ILE A 155 -4.48 24.14 -8.95
C ILE A 155 -4.47 25.27 -9.98
N SER A 156 -4.96 26.44 -9.59
CA SER A 156 -4.50 27.68 -10.22
C SER A 156 -3.01 27.82 -9.91
N PRO A 157 -2.11 27.99 -10.90
CA PRO A 157 -0.70 28.19 -10.61
C PRO A 157 -0.56 29.54 -9.90
N VAL A 158 -0.25 29.50 -8.61
CA VAL A 158 0.22 30.70 -7.89
C VAL A 158 1.51 31.14 -8.59
N PRO A 159 1.58 32.36 -9.16
CA PRO A 159 2.78 32.81 -9.84
C PRO A 159 3.96 32.82 -8.87
N ILE A 160 5.10 32.27 -9.30
CA ILE A 160 6.37 32.23 -8.57
C ILE A 160 7.01 33.64 -8.60
N SER A 161 6.31 34.65 -8.08
CA SER A 161 6.80 36.04 -8.06
C SER A 161 6.91 36.64 -6.64
N ASP A 162 6.38 36.00 -5.60
CA ASP A 162 6.28 36.64 -4.27
C ASP A 162 7.27 36.12 -3.22
N TYR A 163 8.19 35.21 -3.56
CA TYR A 163 9.22 34.74 -2.64
C TYR A 163 10.51 35.58 -2.61
N ALA A 164 10.57 36.69 -3.35
CA ALA A 164 11.81 37.48 -3.52
C ALA A 164 11.86 38.80 -2.73
N LEU A 165 11.21 38.92 -1.57
CA LEU A 165 11.26 40.15 -0.76
C LEU A 165 11.44 39.95 0.77
N TRP A 166 11.98 38.82 1.22
CA TRP A 166 12.28 38.61 2.66
C TRP A 166 13.78 38.49 3.00
N HIS A 167 14.63 39.20 2.24
CA HIS A 167 16.00 39.49 2.67
C HIS A 167 16.41 40.90 2.25
N ARG A 168 15.98 41.91 3.02
CA ARG A 168 16.74 43.13 3.30
C ARG A 168 16.40 43.64 4.69
#